data_AF-A0A559NTN9-F1
#
_entry.id   AF-A0A559NTN9-F1
#
_cell.length_a   1.000
_cell.length_b   1.000
_cell.length_c   1.000
_cell.angle_alpha   90.00
_cell.angle_beta   90.00
_cell.angle_gamma   90.00
#
_symmetry.space_group_name_H-M   'P 1'
#
loop_
_entity.id
_entity.type
_entity.pdbx_description
1 polymer ?
#
loop_
_entity_poly.entity_id
_entity_poly.type
_entity_poly.pdbx_seq_one_letter_code
_entity_poly.pdbx_strand_id
1 'polypeptide(L)'
;MARVEVKQLLEAGVHFGHLTRKWNPNMAPYIYMERNGIHVINLYKTVAKLDETNEALSKIAASGRKILFVATKKQAKDIVAEKAANVNMPYITERWPGGMLTNFVTIRKAVKKMASIDRMKKDGTFLTLSKKERLQVDRLRAKLEKNLGSISEMTRLPGALFIVDTMREHIAVKEAQKLNIPIFAMVDTNCDPRDVDYLIPSNDDASKSIDIIMTEVTNAIAEGLAARKSEKAEAAEGKSESKKEKAPKKKEAVDTPEPTPAKVDTKPAPVVAKVPNVEVDVEATQEAVAKDAKTEADDLTKVEGIGPKAAEALVAAGIATFADLSIGDADKIKEILTEASSRMAHLDPTSWPKQAKMAAEGKWDELKEWQDNTKGGVE
;
A
#
# COMPACT_ATOMS: atom_id res chain seq x y z
N MET A 1 11.01 0.29 -35.09
CA MET A 1 9.58 0.35 -34.77
C MET A 1 8.84 1.17 -35.83
N ALA A 2 7.58 0.82 -36.11
CA ALA A 2 6.65 1.79 -36.70
C ALA A 2 6.24 2.75 -35.58
N ARG A 3 6.66 4.02 -35.66
CA ARG A 3 6.34 5.01 -34.63
C ARG A 3 4.82 5.20 -34.55
N VAL A 4 4.27 5.30 -33.35
CA VAL A 4 2.85 5.61 -33.16
C VAL A 4 2.53 6.94 -33.85
N GLU A 5 1.60 6.91 -34.80
CA GLU A 5 1.22 8.12 -35.52
C GLU A 5 0.36 9.02 -34.63
N VAL A 6 0.56 10.34 -34.75
CA VAL A 6 -0.28 11.35 -34.07
C VAL A 6 -1.78 11.11 -34.33
N LYS A 7 -2.13 10.60 -35.51
CA LYS A 7 -3.50 10.21 -35.87
C LYS A 7 -4.07 9.11 -34.97
N GLN A 8 -3.30 8.08 -34.64
CA GLN A 8 -3.74 6.97 -33.77
C GLN A 8 -3.97 7.47 -32.34
N LEU A 9 -3.07 8.33 -31.82
CA LEU A 9 -3.24 8.98 -30.51
C LEU A 9 -4.47 9.92 -30.47
N LEU A 10 -4.75 10.60 -31.59
CA LEU A 10 -5.93 11.45 -31.74
C LEU A 10 -7.22 10.62 -31.68
N GLU A 11 -7.31 9.55 -32.47
CA GLU A 11 -8.47 8.64 -32.54
C GLU A 11 -8.75 7.90 -31.21
N ALA A 12 -7.71 7.59 -30.43
CA ALA A 12 -7.85 7.01 -29.10
C ALA A 12 -8.19 8.01 -27.97
N GLY A 13 -8.22 9.32 -28.27
CA GLY A 13 -8.57 10.35 -27.30
C GLY A 13 -7.46 10.72 -26.31
N VAL A 14 -6.20 10.43 -26.64
CA VAL A 14 -5.01 10.74 -25.80
C VAL A 14 -4.85 12.24 -25.55
N HIS A 15 -5.36 13.07 -26.48
CA HIS A 15 -5.29 14.52 -26.47
C HIS A 15 -6.26 15.23 -25.52
N PHE A 16 -7.26 14.54 -24.96
CA PHE A 16 -8.19 15.15 -24.00
C PHE A 16 -7.54 15.21 -22.61
N GLY A 17 -7.39 16.40 -22.05
CA GLY A 17 -7.06 16.58 -20.65
C GLY A 17 -8.29 16.84 -19.78
N HIS A 18 -8.05 17.40 -18.60
CA HIS A 18 -9.07 17.79 -17.63
C HIS A 18 -9.66 19.19 -17.89
N LEU A 19 -10.69 19.51 -17.10
CA LEU A 19 -11.29 20.85 -17.02
C LEU A 19 -10.27 21.90 -16.55
N THR A 20 -10.36 23.11 -17.09
CA THR A 20 -9.39 24.20 -16.82
C THR A 20 -9.32 24.64 -15.37
N ARG A 21 -10.39 24.48 -14.58
CA ARG A 21 -10.37 24.71 -13.12
C ARG A 21 -9.60 23.66 -12.30
N LYS A 22 -9.13 22.56 -12.91
CA LYS A 22 -8.43 21.44 -12.25
C LYS A 22 -6.96 21.30 -12.69
N TRP A 23 -6.49 22.15 -13.58
CA TRP A 23 -5.15 22.00 -14.16
C TRP A 23 -4.04 22.40 -13.16
N ASN A 24 -2.85 21.83 -13.36
CA ASN A 24 -1.62 22.26 -12.72
C ASN A 24 -0.87 23.22 -13.67
N PRO A 25 -0.53 24.45 -13.25
CA PRO A 25 0.24 25.40 -14.06
C PRO A 25 1.57 24.84 -14.60
N ASN A 26 2.19 23.88 -13.91
CA ASN A 26 3.42 23.23 -14.36
C ASN A 26 3.21 22.40 -15.64
N MET A 27 1.98 22.01 -15.99
CA MET A 27 1.63 21.34 -17.25
C MET A 27 1.48 22.29 -18.45
N ALA A 28 1.58 23.61 -18.27
CA ALA A 28 1.50 24.60 -19.36
C ALA A 28 2.38 24.27 -20.59
N PRO A 29 3.63 23.76 -20.45
CA PRO A 29 4.44 23.39 -21.61
C PRO A 29 3.86 22.24 -22.45
N TYR A 30 3.00 21.40 -21.89
CA TYR A 30 2.46 20.20 -22.55
C TYR A 30 1.02 20.39 -23.07
N ILE A 31 0.36 21.48 -22.70
CA ILE A 31 -0.96 21.86 -23.20
C ILE A 31 -0.80 22.62 -24.52
N TYR A 32 -1.66 22.32 -25.49
CA TYR A 32 -1.70 22.97 -26.80
C TYR A 32 -2.69 24.14 -26.82
N MET A 33 -3.93 23.91 -26.35
CA MET A 33 -5.00 24.92 -26.31
C MET A 33 -6.08 24.52 -25.30
N GLU A 34 -7.03 25.42 -25.05
CA GLU A 34 -8.31 25.12 -24.41
C GLU A 34 -9.42 25.01 -25.47
N ARG A 35 -10.35 24.07 -25.29
CA ARG A 35 -11.59 23.99 -26.08
C ARG A 35 -12.75 23.60 -25.18
N ASN A 36 -13.81 24.39 -25.17
CA ASN A 36 -15.04 24.13 -24.39
C ASN A 36 -14.78 23.88 -22.88
N GLY A 37 -13.82 24.59 -22.27
CA GLY A 37 -13.47 24.41 -20.85
C GLY A 37 -12.57 23.21 -20.55
N ILE A 38 -12.10 22.48 -21.57
CA ILE A 38 -11.20 21.32 -21.46
C ILE A 38 -9.84 21.66 -22.09
N HIS A 39 -8.75 21.30 -21.41
CA HIS A 39 -7.41 21.42 -21.99
C HIS A 39 -7.14 20.31 -23.02
N VAL A 40 -6.49 20.69 -24.13
CA VAL A 40 -6.03 19.77 -25.17
C VAL A 40 -4.52 19.58 -25.01
N ILE A 41 -4.09 18.33 -24.83
CA ILE A 41 -2.67 17.95 -24.69
C ILE A 41 -1.99 17.96 -26.07
N ASN A 42 -0.75 18.45 -26.13
CA ASN A 42 0.03 18.52 -27.36
C ASN A 42 0.61 17.15 -27.75
N LEU A 43 -0.07 16.45 -28.66
CA LEU A 43 0.32 15.12 -29.13
C LEU A 43 1.72 15.04 -29.75
N TYR A 44 2.26 16.12 -30.35
CA TYR A 44 3.64 16.09 -30.86
C TYR A 44 4.65 15.97 -29.71
N LYS A 45 4.36 16.60 -28.56
CA LYS A 45 5.15 16.44 -27.33
C LYS A 45 4.94 15.07 -26.70
N THR A 46 3.72 14.52 -26.79
CA THR A 46 3.42 13.14 -26.40
C THR A 46 4.27 12.13 -27.16
N VAL A 47 4.32 12.19 -28.50
CA VAL A 47 5.13 11.26 -29.31
C VAL A 47 6.62 11.38 -28.96
N ALA A 48 7.17 12.60 -28.91
CA ALA A 48 8.58 12.80 -28.58
C ALA A 48 8.96 12.27 -27.19
N LYS A 49 8.08 12.43 -26.19
CA LYS A 49 8.29 11.92 -24.83
C LYS A 49 8.02 10.41 -24.67
N LEU A 50 7.13 9.86 -25.50
CA LEU A 50 6.89 8.42 -25.59
C LEU A 50 8.11 7.70 -26.19
N ASP A 51 8.72 8.24 -27.24
CA ASP A 51 9.97 7.74 -27.82
C ASP A 51 11.11 7.72 -26.78
N GLU A 52 11.33 8.85 -26.08
CA GLU A 52 12.34 8.96 -24.99
C GLU A 52 12.09 7.94 -23.86
N THR A 53 10.82 7.76 -23.48
CA THR A 53 10.40 6.77 -22.47
C THR A 53 10.66 5.34 -22.92
N ASN A 54 10.28 4.99 -24.15
CA ASN A 54 10.43 3.65 -24.71
C ASN A 54 11.90 3.25 -24.81
N GLU A 55 12.78 4.16 -25.24
CA GLU A 55 14.22 3.92 -25.25
C GLU A 55 14.77 3.60 -23.85
N ALA A 56 14.40 4.39 -22.85
CA ALA A 56 14.86 4.21 -21.48
C ALA A 56 14.31 2.91 -20.86
N LEU A 57 13.02 2.59 -21.07
CA LEU A 57 12.40 1.35 -20.59
C LEU A 57 12.98 0.10 -21.26
N SER A 58 13.27 0.15 -22.57
CA SER A 58 13.94 -0.94 -23.30
C SER A 58 15.35 -1.19 -22.74
N LYS A 59 16.15 -0.14 -22.50
CA LYS A 59 17.48 -0.24 -21.85
C LYS A 59 17.39 -0.84 -20.44
N ILE A 60 16.37 -0.47 -19.65
CA ILE A 60 16.14 -1.03 -18.31
C ILE A 60 15.72 -2.51 -18.37
N ALA A 61 14.86 -2.89 -19.32
CA ALA A 61 14.46 -4.27 -19.56
C ALA A 61 15.66 -5.14 -20.01
N ALA A 62 16.52 -4.61 -20.88
CA ALA A 62 17.76 -5.25 -21.33
C ALA A 62 18.74 -5.52 -20.16
N SER A 63 18.90 -4.56 -19.23
CA SER A 63 19.66 -4.77 -18.00
C SER A 63 19.10 -5.90 -17.11
N GLY A 64 17.83 -6.27 -17.29
CA GLY A 64 17.17 -7.32 -16.55
C GLY A 64 16.67 -6.93 -15.17
N ARG A 65 16.54 -5.63 -14.90
CA ARG A 65 15.75 -5.13 -13.77
C ARG A 65 14.26 -5.28 -14.13
N LYS A 66 13.41 -5.55 -13.14
CA LYS A 66 11.95 -5.62 -13.36
C LYS A 66 11.37 -4.21 -13.30
N ILE A 67 10.45 -3.88 -14.19
CA ILE A 67 9.69 -2.63 -14.18
C ILE A 67 8.37 -2.94 -13.46
N LEU A 68 7.98 -2.13 -12.48
CA LEU A 68 6.74 -2.33 -11.72
C LEU A 68 5.68 -1.34 -12.19
N PHE A 69 4.59 -1.86 -12.75
CA PHE A 69 3.45 -1.06 -13.18
C PHE A 69 2.51 -0.75 -12.01
N VAL A 70 1.91 0.44 -11.96
CA VAL A 70 1.03 0.88 -10.87
C VAL A 70 -0.17 1.65 -11.44
N ALA A 71 -1.39 1.18 -11.16
CA ALA A 71 -2.62 1.84 -11.61
C ALA A 71 -3.86 1.39 -10.81
N THR A 72 -4.33 2.14 -9.81
CA THR A 72 -5.58 1.80 -9.08
C THR A 72 -6.86 2.32 -9.73
N LYS A 73 -6.72 3.10 -10.81
CA LYS A 73 -7.82 3.72 -11.56
C LYS A 73 -8.66 2.67 -12.29
N LYS A 74 -9.99 2.69 -12.13
CA LYS A 74 -10.89 1.62 -12.61
C LYS A 74 -10.72 1.34 -14.11
N GLN A 75 -10.54 2.40 -14.90
CA GLN A 75 -10.36 2.36 -16.35
C GLN A 75 -9.02 1.75 -16.79
N ALA A 76 -8.03 1.67 -15.88
CA ALA A 76 -6.68 1.20 -16.12
C ALA A 76 -6.42 -0.22 -15.59
N LYS A 77 -7.16 -0.67 -14.55
CA LYS A 77 -6.85 -1.91 -13.80
C LYS A 77 -6.64 -3.12 -14.71
N ASP A 78 -7.61 -3.41 -15.55
CA ASP A 78 -7.64 -4.64 -16.35
C ASP A 78 -6.61 -4.56 -17.49
N ILE A 79 -6.50 -3.40 -18.14
CA ILE A 79 -5.52 -3.11 -19.21
C ILE A 79 -4.09 -3.27 -18.68
N VAL A 80 -3.77 -2.66 -17.54
CA VAL A 80 -2.43 -2.72 -16.96
C VAL A 80 -2.09 -4.13 -16.48
N ALA A 81 -3.06 -4.86 -15.91
CA ALA A 81 -2.87 -6.26 -15.54
C ALA A 81 -2.56 -7.15 -16.76
N GLU A 82 -3.36 -7.05 -17.83
CA GLU A 82 -3.20 -7.85 -19.04
C GLU A 82 -1.85 -7.56 -19.73
N LYS A 83 -1.57 -6.29 -20.03
CA LYS A 83 -0.37 -5.89 -20.79
C LYS A 83 0.91 -6.17 -20.01
N ALA A 84 0.93 -5.94 -18.68
CA ALA A 84 2.10 -6.25 -17.86
C ALA A 84 2.31 -7.76 -17.68
N ALA A 85 1.23 -8.55 -17.54
CA ALA A 85 1.31 -10.02 -17.48
C ALA A 85 1.88 -10.62 -18.77
N ASN A 86 1.46 -10.11 -19.95
CA ASN A 86 1.96 -10.56 -21.25
C ASN A 86 3.49 -10.41 -21.40
N VAL A 87 4.09 -9.41 -20.77
CA VAL A 87 5.56 -9.16 -20.79
C VAL A 87 6.26 -9.74 -19.55
N ASN A 88 5.54 -10.47 -18.69
CA ASN A 88 5.99 -10.97 -17.39
C ASN A 88 6.69 -9.88 -16.55
N MET A 89 6.01 -8.74 -16.40
CA MET A 89 6.41 -7.65 -15.50
C MET A 89 5.40 -7.53 -14.34
N PRO A 90 5.86 -7.25 -13.11
CA PRO A 90 4.98 -7.09 -11.96
C PRO A 90 4.11 -5.83 -12.08
N TYR A 91 2.89 -5.88 -11.54
CA TYR A 91 1.91 -4.80 -11.61
C TYR A 91 1.07 -4.69 -10.33
N ILE A 92 0.65 -3.49 -9.92
CA ILE A 92 -0.28 -3.27 -8.80
C ILE A 92 -1.49 -2.51 -9.31
N THR A 93 -2.64 -3.18 -9.32
CA THR A 93 -3.89 -2.64 -9.88
C THR A 93 -4.98 -2.40 -8.83
N GLU A 94 -4.84 -2.90 -7.60
CA GLU A 94 -5.89 -2.78 -6.60
C GLU A 94 -5.72 -1.61 -5.64
N ARG A 95 -4.74 -1.67 -4.74
CA ARG A 95 -4.40 -0.59 -3.81
C ARG A 95 -2.90 -0.64 -3.53
N TRP A 96 -2.23 0.51 -3.63
CA TRP A 96 -0.87 0.66 -3.15
C TRP A 96 -0.82 0.57 -1.61
N PRO A 97 -0.16 -0.44 -1.00
CA PRO A 97 0.07 -0.44 0.44
C PRO A 97 1.21 0.52 0.76
N GLY A 98 0.96 1.52 1.61
CA GLY A 98 2.03 2.42 2.06
C GLY A 98 3.18 1.65 2.72
N GLY A 99 4.41 1.96 2.32
CA GLY A 99 5.59 1.19 2.68
C GLY A 99 5.93 0.09 1.68
N MET A 100 5.34 0.08 0.48
CA MET A 100 5.54 -1.02 -0.47
C MET A 100 7.01 -1.17 -0.90
N LEU A 101 7.68 -0.05 -1.15
CA LEU A 101 9.08 -0.01 -1.58
C LEU A 101 9.97 0.32 -0.38
N THR A 102 9.58 1.30 0.43
CA THR A 102 10.36 1.78 1.58
C THR A 102 10.43 0.78 2.73
N ASN A 103 9.42 -0.10 2.88
CA ASN A 103 9.41 -1.22 3.84
C ASN A 103 9.27 -2.57 3.11
N PHE A 104 9.99 -2.75 2.00
CA PHE A 104 9.93 -3.96 1.16
C PHE A 104 10.21 -5.26 1.93
N VAL A 105 11.01 -5.22 3.01
CA VAL A 105 11.25 -6.39 3.88
C VAL A 105 9.96 -6.92 4.50
N THR A 106 9.05 -6.03 4.93
CA THR A 106 7.76 -6.42 5.53
C THR A 106 6.78 -6.91 4.46
N ILE A 107 6.75 -6.28 3.29
CA ILE A 107 5.97 -6.75 2.13
C ILE A 107 6.42 -8.16 1.72
N ARG A 108 7.73 -8.41 1.65
CA ARG A 108 8.28 -9.74 1.34
C ARG A 108 7.87 -10.79 2.37
N LYS A 109 7.68 -10.43 3.66
CA LYS A 109 7.10 -11.35 4.66
C LYS A 109 5.64 -11.70 4.35
N ALA A 110 4.83 -10.75 3.88
CA ALA A 110 3.45 -11.01 3.45
C ALA A 110 3.39 -11.91 2.21
N VAL A 111 4.24 -11.66 1.21
CA VAL A 111 4.41 -12.52 0.03
C VAL A 111 4.88 -13.94 0.43
N LYS A 112 5.84 -14.06 1.35
CA LYS A 112 6.28 -15.36 1.88
C LYS A 112 5.15 -16.09 2.62
N LYS A 113 4.26 -15.36 3.32
CA LYS A 113 3.07 -15.94 3.97
C LYS A 113 2.11 -16.51 2.92
N MET A 114 1.91 -15.81 1.81
CA MET A 114 1.11 -16.29 0.66
C MET A 114 1.64 -17.63 0.14
N ALA A 115 2.94 -17.70 -0.18
CA ALA A 115 3.59 -18.93 -0.62
C ALA A 115 3.57 -20.07 0.42
N SER A 116 3.64 -19.75 1.73
CA SER A 116 3.50 -20.77 2.78
C SER A 116 2.08 -21.37 2.84
N ILE A 117 1.05 -20.59 2.54
CA ILE A 117 -0.32 -21.10 2.47
C ILE A 117 -0.47 -22.04 1.27
N ASP A 118 0.10 -21.69 0.12
CA ASP A 118 0.09 -22.57 -1.06
C ASP A 118 0.85 -23.87 -0.84
N ARG A 119 1.94 -23.84 -0.05
CA ARG A 119 2.62 -25.05 0.42
C ARG A 119 1.74 -25.87 1.36
N MET A 120 1.15 -25.28 2.41
CA MET A 120 0.26 -25.99 3.34
C MET A 120 -0.96 -26.63 2.65
N LYS A 121 -1.45 -26.03 1.56
CA LYS A 121 -2.51 -26.61 0.71
C LYS A 121 -2.04 -27.83 -0.10
N LYS A 122 -0.81 -27.80 -0.62
CA LYS A 122 -0.21 -28.93 -1.36
C LYS A 122 0.19 -30.08 -0.43
N ASP A 123 0.73 -29.77 0.75
CA ASP A 123 1.23 -30.73 1.74
C ASP A 123 0.10 -31.38 2.56
N GLY A 124 -1.17 -31.04 2.30
CA GLY A 124 -2.34 -31.59 2.98
C GLY A 124 -2.58 -31.08 4.41
N THR A 125 -1.61 -30.40 5.03
CA THR A 125 -1.71 -29.81 6.39
C THR A 125 -2.89 -28.84 6.52
N PHE A 126 -3.30 -28.21 5.42
CA PHE A 126 -4.51 -27.37 5.39
C PHE A 126 -5.80 -28.11 5.83
N LEU A 127 -5.86 -29.43 5.66
CA LEU A 127 -7.03 -30.24 6.03
C LEU A 127 -7.14 -30.53 7.53
N THR A 128 -6.03 -30.46 8.28
CA THR A 128 -6.02 -30.69 9.74
C THR A 128 -6.58 -29.50 10.52
N LEU A 129 -6.71 -28.33 9.88
CA LEU A 129 -7.30 -27.12 10.46
C LEU A 129 -8.82 -27.24 10.59
N SER A 130 -9.40 -26.56 11.57
CA SER A 130 -10.86 -26.46 11.71
C SER A 130 -11.49 -25.77 10.49
N LYS A 131 -12.80 -25.98 10.26
CA LYS A 131 -13.53 -25.33 9.16
C LYS A 131 -13.45 -23.79 9.25
N LYS A 132 -13.44 -23.23 10.46
CA LYS A 132 -13.34 -21.79 10.74
C LYS A 132 -11.95 -21.23 10.36
N GLU A 133 -10.88 -21.94 10.75
CA GLU A 133 -9.50 -21.55 10.42
C GLU A 133 -9.22 -21.67 8.92
N ARG A 134 -9.67 -22.76 8.27
CA ARG A 134 -9.58 -22.91 6.80
C ARG A 134 -10.18 -21.71 6.08
N LEU A 135 -11.41 -21.33 6.44
CA LEU A 135 -12.09 -20.17 5.86
C LEU A 135 -11.32 -18.85 6.09
N GLN A 136 -10.70 -18.67 7.26
CA GLN A 136 -9.86 -17.50 7.55
C GLN A 136 -8.58 -17.49 6.71
N VAL A 137 -7.91 -18.64 6.57
CA VAL A 137 -6.70 -18.80 5.74
C VAL A 137 -7.02 -18.61 4.26
N ASP A 138 -8.17 -19.10 3.77
CA ASP A 138 -8.63 -18.87 2.39
C ASP A 138 -8.93 -17.40 2.12
N ARG A 139 -9.67 -16.72 3.01
CA ARG A 139 -9.92 -15.28 2.92
C ARG A 139 -8.61 -14.48 2.93
N LEU A 140 -7.64 -14.87 3.77
CA LEU A 140 -6.33 -14.24 3.79
C LEU A 140 -5.56 -14.50 2.48
N ARG A 141 -5.59 -15.73 1.95
CA ARG A 141 -4.91 -16.11 0.71
C ARG A 141 -5.46 -15.36 -0.49
N ALA A 142 -6.79 -15.25 -0.60
CA ALA A 142 -7.47 -14.47 -1.64
C ALA A 142 -7.16 -12.97 -1.52
N LYS A 143 -7.15 -12.42 -0.30
CA LYS A 143 -6.75 -11.03 -0.06
C LYS A 143 -5.28 -10.77 -0.41
N LEU A 144 -4.38 -11.71 -0.16
CA LEU A 144 -2.97 -11.59 -0.55
C LEU A 144 -2.78 -11.72 -2.07
N GLU A 145 -3.46 -12.66 -2.74
CA GLU A 145 -3.42 -12.79 -4.21
C GLU A 145 -3.83 -11.48 -4.88
N LYS A 146 -5.00 -10.98 -4.49
CA LYS A 146 -5.64 -9.81 -5.10
C LYS A 146 -4.78 -8.54 -5.00
N ASN A 147 -3.96 -8.41 -3.96
CA ASN A 147 -3.14 -7.22 -3.75
C ASN A 147 -1.65 -7.40 -4.13
N LEU A 148 -1.09 -8.62 -4.02
CA LEU A 148 0.34 -8.89 -4.09
C LEU A 148 0.71 -10.13 -4.95
N GLY A 149 -0.23 -10.75 -5.67
CA GLY A 149 0.00 -11.94 -6.49
C GLY A 149 1.08 -11.74 -7.56
N SER A 150 0.99 -10.63 -8.28
CA SER A 150 1.93 -10.17 -9.32
C SER A 150 3.36 -9.91 -8.85
N ILE A 151 3.56 -9.58 -7.57
CA ILE A 151 4.89 -9.34 -6.98
C ILE A 151 5.46 -10.58 -6.30
N SER A 152 4.81 -11.74 -6.42
CA SER A 152 5.23 -13.00 -5.81
C SER A 152 6.65 -13.42 -6.21
N GLU A 153 7.03 -13.19 -7.47
CA GLU A 153 8.37 -13.47 -8.00
C GLU A 153 9.42 -12.38 -7.68
N MET A 154 9.02 -11.24 -7.10
CA MET A 154 9.94 -10.12 -6.85
C MET A 154 10.83 -10.38 -5.63
N THR A 155 12.06 -10.82 -5.89
CA THR A 155 13.09 -10.97 -4.85
C THR A 155 13.75 -9.65 -4.45
N ARG A 156 13.85 -8.68 -5.38
CA ARG A 156 14.51 -7.38 -5.22
C ARG A 156 13.58 -6.23 -5.59
N LEU A 157 13.95 -5.01 -5.17
CA LEU A 157 13.27 -3.78 -5.57
C LEU A 157 13.23 -3.64 -7.11
N PRO A 158 12.19 -2.99 -7.67
CA PRO A 158 12.09 -2.76 -9.10
C PRO A 158 13.22 -1.84 -9.60
N GLY A 159 13.48 -1.90 -10.90
CA GLY A 159 14.44 -1.02 -11.57
C GLY A 159 13.89 0.35 -11.93
N ALA A 160 12.57 0.41 -12.13
CA ALA A 160 11.79 1.58 -12.46
C ALA A 160 10.32 1.33 -12.08
N LEU A 161 9.55 2.41 -11.93
CA LEU A 161 8.10 2.35 -11.87
C LEU A 161 7.50 2.88 -13.17
N PHE A 162 6.37 2.30 -13.59
CA PHE A 162 5.48 2.91 -14.58
C PHE A 162 4.12 3.18 -13.92
N ILE A 163 3.72 4.45 -13.83
CA ILE A 163 2.54 4.90 -13.08
C ILE A 163 1.48 5.47 -14.03
N VAL A 164 0.23 5.05 -13.84
CA VAL A 164 -0.95 5.69 -14.47
C VAL A 164 -1.66 6.52 -13.41
N ASP A 165 -1.84 7.83 -13.66
CA ASP A 165 -2.40 8.84 -12.72
C ASP A 165 -1.51 9.05 -11.47
N THR A 166 -0.52 9.96 -11.57
CA THR A 166 0.38 10.29 -10.45
C THR A 166 -0.32 11.01 -9.31
N MET A 167 -1.46 11.66 -9.54
CA MET A 167 -2.25 12.31 -8.49
C MET A 167 -2.93 11.27 -7.59
N ARG A 168 -3.50 10.20 -8.16
CA ARG A 168 -3.95 9.03 -7.39
C ARG A 168 -2.80 8.36 -6.69
N GLU A 169 -1.75 7.99 -7.42
CA GLU A 169 -0.66 7.15 -6.92
C GLU A 169 0.49 7.93 -6.26
N HIS A 170 0.21 9.11 -5.73
CA HIS A 170 1.17 10.00 -5.05
C HIS A 170 1.99 9.32 -3.94
N ILE A 171 1.47 8.24 -3.32
CA ILE A 171 2.23 7.44 -2.34
C ILE A 171 3.35 6.65 -3.03
N ALA A 172 3.07 6.03 -4.19
CA ALA A 172 4.05 5.29 -4.97
C ALA A 172 5.15 6.23 -5.49
N VAL A 173 4.77 7.41 -6.00
CA VAL A 173 5.68 8.49 -6.42
C VAL A 173 6.62 8.88 -5.26
N LYS A 174 6.07 9.25 -4.10
CA LYS A 174 6.86 9.67 -2.92
C LYS A 174 7.76 8.57 -2.35
N GLU A 175 7.35 7.29 -2.45
CA GLU A 175 8.21 6.17 -2.06
C GLU A 175 9.35 5.92 -3.06
N ALA A 176 9.10 6.10 -4.37
CA ALA A 176 10.10 5.94 -5.41
C ALA A 176 11.16 7.04 -5.39
N GLN A 177 10.73 8.31 -5.25
CA GLN A 177 11.61 9.47 -5.07
C GLN A 177 12.57 9.27 -3.88
N LYS A 178 12.06 8.81 -2.73
CA LYS A 178 12.87 8.52 -1.52
C LYS A 178 13.92 7.42 -1.70
N LEU A 179 13.77 6.56 -2.71
CA LEU A 179 14.65 5.42 -2.98
C LEU A 179 15.45 5.59 -4.26
N ASN A 180 15.37 6.78 -4.90
CA ASN A 180 15.97 7.10 -6.18
C ASN A 180 15.65 6.04 -7.26
N ILE A 181 14.41 5.54 -7.27
CA ILE A 181 13.90 4.63 -8.31
C ILE A 181 13.30 5.49 -9.42
N PRO A 182 13.77 5.40 -10.68
CA PRO A 182 13.29 6.24 -11.76
C PRO A 182 11.80 6.00 -12.05
N ILE A 183 11.08 7.09 -12.24
CA ILE A 183 9.63 7.16 -12.38
C ILE A 183 9.28 7.50 -13.83
N PHE A 184 8.56 6.57 -14.45
CA PHE A 184 7.90 6.75 -15.73
C PHE A 184 6.41 6.91 -15.46
N ALA A 185 5.73 7.86 -16.08
CA ALA A 185 4.29 8.02 -15.84
C ALA A 185 3.50 8.60 -17.01
N MET A 186 2.24 8.18 -17.10
CA MET A 186 1.20 8.90 -17.82
C MET A 186 0.75 10.10 -16.96
N VAL A 187 0.86 11.30 -17.51
CA VAL A 187 0.62 12.57 -16.80
C VAL A 187 -0.44 13.38 -17.55
N ASP A 188 -1.61 13.53 -16.94
CA ASP A 188 -2.65 14.45 -17.40
C ASP A 188 -2.39 15.87 -16.84
N THR A 189 -3.05 16.86 -17.43
CA THR A 189 -3.06 18.30 -17.15
C THR A 189 -3.28 18.71 -15.68
N ASN A 190 -3.81 17.85 -14.82
CA ASN A 190 -3.99 18.07 -13.37
C ASN A 190 -2.77 17.64 -12.52
N CYS A 191 -1.88 16.82 -13.07
CA CYS A 191 -0.73 16.25 -12.37
C CYS A 191 0.49 17.19 -12.42
N ASP A 192 1.46 17.02 -11.51
CA ASP A 192 2.72 17.76 -11.59
C ASP A 192 3.76 16.99 -12.43
N PRO A 193 4.26 17.56 -13.54
CA PRO A 193 5.29 16.92 -14.36
C PRO A 193 6.66 16.85 -13.67
N ARG A 194 6.91 17.61 -12.60
CA ARG A 194 8.21 17.66 -11.90
C ARG A 194 8.47 16.44 -11.01
N ASP A 195 7.41 15.73 -10.62
CA ASP A 195 7.50 14.54 -9.77
C ASP A 195 7.97 13.28 -10.52
N VAL A 196 8.13 13.37 -11.85
CA VAL A 196 8.33 12.25 -12.77
C VAL A 196 9.58 12.49 -13.63
N ASP A 197 10.49 11.51 -13.69
CA ASP A 197 11.71 11.61 -14.51
C ASP A 197 11.38 11.53 -16.01
N TYR A 198 10.52 10.59 -16.39
CA TYR A 198 10.09 10.33 -17.76
C TYR A 198 8.57 10.42 -17.87
N LEU A 199 8.08 11.63 -18.10
CA LEU A 199 6.66 11.92 -18.25
C LEU A 199 6.17 11.66 -19.69
N ILE A 200 4.99 11.05 -19.82
CA ILE A 200 4.22 10.96 -21.07
C ILE A 200 2.97 11.84 -20.90
N PRO A 201 2.84 12.98 -21.59
CA PRO A 201 1.64 13.81 -21.53
C PRO A 201 0.48 13.09 -22.23
N SER A 202 -0.53 12.65 -21.46
CA SER A 202 -1.59 11.79 -21.99
C SER A 202 -2.83 11.75 -21.09
N ASN A 203 -4.00 11.61 -21.69
CA ASN A 203 -5.26 11.29 -21.00
C ASN A 203 -5.14 9.98 -20.19
N ASP A 204 -5.42 10.03 -18.89
CA ASP A 204 -5.42 8.87 -17.99
C ASP A 204 -6.84 8.44 -17.53
N ASP A 205 -7.89 9.10 -18.00
CA ASP A 205 -9.29 8.76 -17.74
C ASP A 205 -9.89 7.81 -18.79
N ALA A 206 -9.42 7.88 -20.03
CA ALA A 206 -9.94 7.09 -21.14
C ALA A 206 -9.21 5.75 -21.30
N SER A 207 -9.94 4.63 -21.17
CA SER A 207 -9.40 3.27 -21.39
C SER A 207 -8.70 3.09 -22.75
N LYS A 208 -9.18 3.71 -23.84
CA LYS A 208 -8.52 3.67 -25.15
C LYS A 208 -7.16 4.37 -25.17
N SER A 209 -7.03 5.49 -24.46
CA SER A 209 -5.75 6.21 -24.33
C SER A 209 -4.73 5.36 -23.58
N ILE A 210 -5.15 4.81 -22.43
CA ILE A 210 -4.34 3.92 -21.60
C ILE A 210 -3.90 2.68 -22.40
N ASP A 211 -4.82 2.05 -23.15
CA ASP A 211 -4.50 0.86 -23.95
C ASP A 211 -3.43 1.11 -25.02
N ILE A 212 -3.51 2.21 -25.79
CA ILE A 212 -2.48 2.52 -26.80
C ILE A 212 -1.12 2.81 -26.14
N ILE A 213 -1.09 3.67 -25.12
CA ILE A 213 0.18 4.01 -24.45
C ILE A 213 0.79 2.78 -23.77
N MET A 214 -0.02 1.97 -23.08
CA MET A 214 0.44 0.71 -22.48
C MET A 214 0.91 -0.31 -23.51
N THR A 215 0.27 -0.39 -24.68
CA THR A 215 0.68 -1.30 -25.76
C THR A 215 2.06 -0.91 -26.28
N GLU A 216 2.30 0.37 -26.57
CA GLU A 216 3.60 0.82 -27.06
C GLU A 216 4.72 0.62 -26.02
N VAL A 217 4.44 0.99 -24.77
CA VAL A 217 5.38 0.80 -23.65
C VAL A 217 5.71 -0.69 -23.43
N THR A 218 4.71 -1.57 -23.53
CA THR A 218 4.93 -3.02 -23.34
C THR A 218 5.63 -3.67 -24.53
N ASN A 219 5.40 -3.19 -25.76
CA ASN A 219 6.18 -3.57 -26.94
C ASN A 219 7.67 -3.22 -26.76
N ALA A 220 7.99 -1.98 -26.37
CA ALA A 220 9.38 -1.54 -26.15
C ALA A 220 10.09 -2.36 -25.06
N ILE A 221 9.39 -2.75 -24.00
CA ILE A 221 9.92 -3.64 -22.95
C ILE A 221 10.11 -5.07 -23.48
N ALA A 222 9.18 -5.59 -24.29
CA ALA A 222 9.30 -6.91 -24.91
C ALA A 222 10.51 -6.99 -25.87
N GLU A 223 10.76 -5.93 -26.66
CA GLU A 223 11.98 -5.79 -27.48
C GLU A 223 13.25 -5.80 -26.62
N GLY A 224 13.30 -5.00 -25.54
CA GLY A 224 14.44 -4.98 -24.61
C GLY A 224 14.69 -6.34 -23.92
N LEU A 225 13.63 -7.10 -23.62
CA LEU A 225 13.74 -8.48 -23.14
C LEU A 225 14.19 -9.47 -24.23
N ALA A 226 13.84 -9.23 -25.50
CA ALA A 226 14.27 -10.06 -26.62
C ALA A 226 15.76 -9.86 -26.93
N ALA A 227 16.23 -8.60 -27.01
CA ALA A 227 17.65 -8.25 -27.16
C ALA A 227 18.50 -8.90 -26.05
N ARG A 228 18.03 -8.86 -24.80
CA ARG A 228 18.68 -9.55 -23.68
C ARG A 228 18.75 -11.08 -23.84
N LYS A 229 17.78 -11.69 -24.52
CA LYS A 229 17.78 -13.14 -24.79
C LYS A 229 18.80 -13.50 -25.87
N SER A 230 18.90 -12.70 -26.95
CA SER A 230 19.93 -12.92 -27.99
C SER A 230 21.33 -12.69 -27.44
N GLU A 231 21.60 -11.59 -26.74
CA GLU A 231 22.90 -11.33 -26.10
C GLU A 231 23.34 -12.48 -25.18
N LYS A 232 22.39 -13.09 -24.45
CA LYS A 232 22.66 -14.26 -23.60
C LYS A 232 22.88 -15.55 -24.36
N ALA A 233 22.25 -15.74 -25.52
CA ALA A 233 22.47 -16.88 -26.39
C ALA A 233 23.86 -16.79 -27.02
N GLU A 234 24.19 -15.65 -27.63
CA GLU A 234 25.50 -15.36 -28.21
C GLU A 234 26.63 -15.50 -27.16
N ALA A 235 26.45 -14.97 -25.95
CA ALA A 235 27.40 -15.12 -24.85
C ALA A 235 27.50 -16.56 -24.29
N ALA A 236 26.52 -17.43 -24.56
CA ALA A 236 26.58 -18.84 -24.23
C ALA A 236 27.28 -19.65 -25.34
N GLU A 237 27.06 -19.30 -26.61
CA GLU A 237 27.70 -19.91 -27.77
C GLU A 237 29.20 -19.57 -27.84
N GLY A 238 29.59 -18.31 -27.63
CA GLY A 238 31.02 -17.94 -27.53
C GLY A 238 31.76 -18.61 -26.36
N LYS A 239 31.03 -18.98 -25.28
CA LYS A 239 31.58 -19.80 -24.19
C LYS A 239 31.63 -21.29 -24.51
N SER A 240 30.89 -21.76 -25.51
CA SER A 240 30.96 -23.13 -26.03
C SER A 240 32.23 -23.34 -26.86
N GLU A 241 32.55 -22.39 -27.75
CA GLU A 241 33.79 -22.43 -28.54
C GLU A 241 35.03 -22.33 -27.66
N SER A 242 35.07 -21.38 -26.71
CA SER A 242 36.16 -21.26 -25.74
C SER A 242 36.37 -22.53 -24.88
N LYS A 243 35.34 -23.38 -24.71
CA LYS A 243 35.45 -24.66 -23.99
C LYS A 243 35.95 -25.83 -24.83
N LYS A 244 35.90 -25.77 -26.17
CA LYS A 244 36.44 -26.83 -27.04
C LYS A 244 37.97 -26.84 -27.10
N GLU A 245 38.63 -25.73 -26.77
CA GLU A 245 40.09 -25.61 -26.86
C GLU A 245 40.86 -26.08 -25.61
N LYS A 246 40.16 -26.50 -24.54
CA LYS A 246 40.79 -27.04 -23.31
C LYS A 246 40.18 -28.37 -22.86
N ALA A 247 40.41 -29.41 -23.67
CA ALA A 247 40.35 -30.80 -23.21
C ALA A 247 41.59 -31.14 -22.34
N PRO A 248 41.45 -31.88 -21.22
CA PRO A 248 42.52 -32.04 -20.23
C PRO A 248 43.44 -33.25 -20.50
N LYS A 249 44.73 -33.13 -20.14
CA LYS A 249 45.62 -34.30 -19.99
C LYS A 249 45.42 -34.95 -18.62
N LYS A 250 45.16 -36.27 -18.62
CA LYS A 250 45.15 -37.15 -17.44
C LYS A 250 46.47 -37.08 -16.65
N LYS A 251 46.40 -37.34 -15.33
CA LYS A 251 47.22 -38.35 -14.63
C LYS A 251 46.46 -38.96 -13.45
N GLU A 252 46.62 -40.27 -13.30
CA GLU A 252 46.25 -41.16 -12.17
C GLU A 252 47.14 -40.89 -10.92
N ALA A 253 46.96 -41.45 -9.71
CA ALA A 253 45.87 -42.11 -8.95
C ALA A 253 46.42 -42.35 -7.49
N VAL A 254 45.83 -43.26 -6.71
CA VAL A 254 46.18 -43.69 -5.31
C VAL A 254 45.63 -42.77 -4.20
N ASP A 255 45.15 -43.24 -3.04
CA ASP A 255 44.21 -44.31 -2.59
C ASP A 255 44.39 -44.50 -1.05
N THR A 256 43.28 -44.44 -0.30
CA THR A 256 43.00 -44.85 1.12
C THR A 256 43.96 -44.47 2.29
N PRO A 257 43.53 -44.57 3.58
CA PRO A 257 42.18 -44.75 4.14
C PRO A 257 41.79 -43.72 5.26
N GLU A 258 40.60 -43.95 5.83
CA GLU A 258 39.98 -43.31 7.01
C GLU A 258 40.80 -43.44 8.33
N PRO A 259 40.51 -42.67 9.41
CA PRO A 259 39.38 -43.02 10.28
C PRO A 259 38.59 -41.85 10.94
N THR A 260 37.30 -42.09 11.18
CA THR A 260 36.49 -41.45 12.24
C THR A 260 36.81 -42.03 13.62
N PRO A 261 36.70 -41.27 14.74
CA PRO A 261 35.41 -40.97 15.40
C PRO A 261 35.36 -39.50 15.91
N ALA A 262 34.45 -39.01 16.78
CA ALA A 262 33.43 -39.63 17.63
C ALA A 262 32.19 -38.72 17.90
N LYS A 263 31.26 -39.24 18.71
CA LYS A 263 30.08 -38.58 19.31
C LYS A 263 30.44 -37.57 20.42
N VAL A 264 29.56 -36.60 20.69
CA VAL A 264 28.90 -36.40 22.01
C VAL A 264 27.49 -35.79 21.79
N ASP A 265 26.46 -36.42 22.38
CA ASP A 265 25.10 -35.90 22.50
C ASP A 265 24.97 -34.79 23.57
N THR A 266 24.02 -33.85 23.42
CA THR A 266 23.10 -33.51 24.54
C THR A 266 21.91 -32.66 24.09
N LYS A 267 20.72 -33.25 24.21
CA LYS A 267 19.44 -32.55 24.44
C LYS A 267 19.45 -32.06 25.90
N PRO A 268 18.73 -30.98 26.27
CA PRO A 268 17.38 -31.24 26.79
C PRO A 268 16.33 -30.16 26.46
N ALA A 269 15.08 -30.60 26.57
CA ALA A 269 13.87 -29.81 26.79
C ALA A 269 12.92 -30.72 27.61
N PRO A 270 11.80 -30.24 28.18
CA PRO A 270 11.31 -28.86 28.31
C PRO A 270 11.01 -28.47 29.79
N VAL A 271 10.53 -27.24 30.03
CA VAL A 271 9.79 -26.91 31.27
C VAL A 271 8.38 -26.48 30.89
N VAL A 272 7.40 -27.12 31.52
CA VAL A 272 5.96 -26.83 31.38
C VAL A 272 5.55 -25.94 32.56
N ALA A 273 4.87 -24.83 32.28
CA ALA A 273 4.10 -24.09 33.27
C ALA A 273 2.65 -23.98 32.80
N LYS A 274 1.73 -24.45 33.64
CA LYS A 274 0.30 -24.61 33.36
C LYS A 274 -0.46 -23.92 34.49
N VAL A 275 -1.23 -22.88 34.18
CA VAL A 275 -2.14 -22.19 35.12
C VAL A 275 -3.46 -21.97 34.38
N PRO A 276 -4.64 -22.19 35.00
CA PRO A 276 -5.81 -22.66 34.26
C PRO A 276 -6.80 -21.58 33.78
N ASN A 277 -7.69 -22.04 32.91
CA ASN A 277 -8.92 -21.39 32.47
C ASN A 277 -9.88 -21.17 33.65
N VAL A 278 -10.63 -20.06 33.65
CA VAL A 278 -11.88 -19.90 34.41
C VAL A 278 -12.93 -19.36 33.44
N GLU A 279 -13.90 -20.21 33.15
CA GLU A 279 -15.16 -19.84 32.51
C GLU A 279 -16.15 -19.39 33.58
N VAL A 280 -16.88 -18.30 33.30
CA VAL A 280 -18.15 -18.01 33.97
C VAL A 280 -19.13 -17.52 32.91
N ASP A 281 -20.06 -18.38 32.52
CA ASP A 281 -21.31 -17.97 31.89
C ASP A 281 -22.20 -17.30 32.94
N VAL A 282 -22.81 -16.16 32.62
CA VAL A 282 -24.14 -15.83 33.18
C VAL A 282 -24.99 -15.21 32.08
N GLU A 283 -26.15 -15.80 31.85
CA GLU A 283 -27.13 -15.39 30.85
C GLU A 283 -28.13 -14.36 31.42
N ALA A 284 -28.90 -13.74 30.53
CA ALA A 284 -29.77 -12.59 30.76
C ALA A 284 -30.82 -12.71 31.90
N THR A 285 -31.24 -11.56 32.42
CA THR A 285 -32.68 -11.32 32.67
C THR A 285 -33.01 -9.83 32.54
N GLN A 286 -34.15 -9.53 31.91
CA GLN A 286 -34.63 -8.17 31.65
C GLN A 286 -35.89 -7.86 32.50
N GLU A 287 -36.20 -6.56 32.54
CA GLU A 287 -37.51 -5.90 32.77
C GLU A 287 -37.89 -5.53 34.20
N ALA A 288 -38.60 -4.41 34.47
CA ALA A 288 -38.76 -3.13 33.76
C ALA A 288 -39.54 -2.14 34.66
N VAL A 289 -39.14 -0.87 34.73
CA VAL A 289 -40.07 0.27 34.96
C VAL A 289 -39.56 1.45 34.13
N ALA A 290 -40.45 2.08 33.35
CA ALA A 290 -40.09 3.14 32.41
C ALA A 290 -40.68 4.50 32.80
N LYS A 291 -39.96 5.59 32.51
CA LYS A 291 -40.46 6.66 31.62
C LYS A 291 -39.44 7.78 31.31
N ASP A 292 -39.46 8.20 30.05
CA ASP A 292 -39.27 9.57 29.55
C ASP A 292 -37.97 10.34 29.82
N ALA A 293 -36.90 10.02 29.07
CA ALA A 293 -36.23 10.96 28.16
C ALA A 293 -35.14 10.23 27.33
N LYS A 294 -35.20 10.29 25.99
CA LYS A 294 -34.05 9.98 25.14
C LYS A 294 -33.26 11.26 24.92
N THR A 295 -32.32 11.54 25.81
CA THR A 295 -31.29 12.54 25.57
C THR A 295 -30.40 12.04 24.43
N GLU A 296 -30.13 12.89 23.44
CA GLU A 296 -29.05 12.61 22.48
C GLU A 296 -27.72 12.61 23.23
N ALA A 297 -26.82 11.69 22.91
CA ALA A 297 -25.52 11.62 23.58
C ALA A 297 -24.65 12.80 23.14
N ASP A 298 -24.07 13.51 24.11
CA ASP A 298 -23.24 14.67 23.84
C ASP A 298 -21.85 14.26 23.33
N ASP A 299 -21.26 15.13 22.51
CA ASP A 299 -19.86 14.99 22.11
C ASP A 299 -18.92 15.47 23.24
N LEU A 300 -18.64 14.55 24.17
CA LEU A 300 -17.74 14.79 25.32
C LEU A 300 -16.32 15.20 24.92
N THR A 301 -15.90 15.04 23.65
CA THR A 301 -14.57 15.48 23.19
C THR A 301 -14.41 17.00 23.11
N LYS A 302 -15.51 17.76 23.30
CA LYS A 302 -15.48 19.22 23.44
C LYS A 302 -14.94 19.70 24.80
N VAL A 303 -14.79 18.81 25.78
CA VAL A 303 -14.11 19.09 27.06
C VAL A 303 -12.61 18.87 26.88
N GLU A 304 -11.81 19.90 27.20
CA GLU A 304 -10.36 19.83 27.07
C GLU A 304 -9.78 18.78 28.04
N GLY A 305 -8.97 17.88 27.50
CA GLY A 305 -8.43 16.71 28.20
C GLY A 305 -9.15 15.39 27.86
N ILE A 306 -10.38 15.43 27.36
CA ILE A 306 -11.14 14.23 26.98
C ILE A 306 -10.81 13.82 25.54
N GLY A 307 -9.82 12.93 25.40
CA GLY A 307 -9.54 12.27 24.13
C GLY A 307 -10.65 11.27 23.73
N PRO A 308 -10.75 10.85 22.45
CA PRO A 308 -11.83 9.98 21.96
C PRO A 308 -12.02 8.68 22.76
N LYS A 309 -10.94 8.08 23.27
CA LYS A 309 -11.00 6.86 24.09
C LYS A 309 -11.48 7.10 25.52
N ALA A 310 -11.25 8.30 26.06
CA ALA A 310 -11.81 8.69 27.35
C ALA A 310 -13.32 8.95 27.19
N ALA A 311 -13.75 9.62 26.12
CA ALA A 311 -15.16 9.76 25.78
C ALA A 311 -15.86 8.40 25.61
N GLU A 312 -15.28 7.47 24.84
CA GLU A 312 -15.80 6.09 24.69
C GLU A 312 -15.92 5.36 26.04
N ALA A 313 -14.93 5.50 26.94
CA ALA A 313 -14.96 4.88 28.26
C ALA A 313 -16.02 5.49 29.20
N LEU A 314 -16.22 6.81 29.15
CA LEU A 314 -17.24 7.50 29.95
C LEU A 314 -18.65 7.13 29.50
N VAL A 315 -18.90 7.10 28.18
CA VAL A 315 -20.18 6.65 27.61
C VAL A 315 -20.45 5.18 27.96
N ALA A 316 -19.44 4.32 27.93
CA ALA A 316 -19.56 2.92 28.36
C ALA A 316 -19.87 2.76 29.86
N ALA A 317 -19.43 3.71 30.70
CA ALA A 317 -19.74 3.79 32.12
C ALA A 317 -21.08 4.50 32.44
N GLY A 318 -21.85 4.89 31.42
CA GLY A 318 -23.16 5.54 31.58
C GLY A 318 -23.11 7.07 31.71
N ILE A 319 -21.95 7.69 31.56
CA ILE A 319 -21.80 9.16 31.50
C ILE A 319 -21.86 9.56 30.03
N ALA A 320 -23.06 9.90 29.54
CA ALA A 320 -23.31 10.11 28.10
C ALA A 320 -23.65 11.57 27.72
N THR A 321 -23.91 12.44 28.69
CA THR A 321 -24.21 13.86 28.46
C THR A 321 -23.27 14.78 29.25
N PHE A 322 -23.20 16.06 28.86
CA PHE A 322 -22.49 17.07 29.65
C PHE A 322 -23.12 17.25 31.04
N ALA A 323 -24.43 17.03 31.18
CA ALA A 323 -25.12 17.07 32.46
C ALA A 323 -24.62 15.95 33.40
N ASP A 324 -24.54 14.70 32.91
CA ASP A 324 -24.02 13.56 33.68
C ASP A 324 -22.57 13.80 34.12
N LEU A 325 -21.73 14.29 33.20
CA LEU A 325 -20.31 14.56 33.47
C LEU A 325 -20.12 15.73 34.45
N SER A 326 -21.04 16.71 34.49
CA SER A 326 -21.01 17.84 35.43
C SER A 326 -21.34 17.47 36.88
N ILE A 327 -22.04 16.35 37.09
CA ILE A 327 -22.42 15.80 38.41
C ILE A 327 -21.37 14.76 38.86
N GLY A 328 -20.59 14.22 37.91
CA GLY A 328 -19.52 13.27 38.17
C GLY A 328 -18.42 13.82 39.07
N ASP A 329 -18.02 13.02 40.05
CA ASP A 329 -16.90 13.31 40.95
C ASP A 329 -15.57 12.99 40.25
N ALA A 330 -14.57 13.86 40.37
CA ALA A 330 -13.31 13.73 39.65
C ALA A 330 -12.58 12.42 40.00
N ASP A 331 -12.60 12.00 41.26
CA ASP A 331 -11.97 10.74 41.70
C ASP A 331 -12.66 9.51 41.10
N LYS A 332 -14.00 9.53 41.00
CA LYS A 332 -14.78 8.44 40.38
C LYS A 332 -14.58 8.38 38.86
N ILE A 333 -14.49 9.54 38.21
CA ILE A 333 -14.15 9.63 36.78
C ILE A 333 -12.75 9.04 36.55
N LYS A 334 -11.78 9.31 37.44
CA LYS A 334 -10.43 8.76 37.38
C LYS A 334 -10.42 7.24 37.54
N GLU A 335 -11.18 6.71 38.50
CA GLU A 335 -11.36 5.27 38.72
C GLU A 335 -11.89 4.58 37.46
N ILE A 336 -13.00 5.08 36.89
CA ILE A 336 -13.61 4.59 35.64
C ILE A 336 -12.60 4.53 34.48
N LEU A 337 -11.80 5.59 34.30
CA LEU A 337 -10.78 5.63 33.24
C LEU A 337 -9.66 4.61 33.48
N THR A 338 -9.24 4.42 34.73
CA THR A 338 -8.19 3.45 35.08
C THR A 338 -8.64 2.00 34.90
N GLU A 339 -9.91 1.70 35.22
CA GLU A 339 -10.52 0.40 35.00
C GLU A 339 -10.70 0.12 33.50
N ALA A 340 -11.15 1.10 32.72
CA ALA A 340 -11.27 1.00 31.27
C ALA A 340 -9.90 0.83 30.57
N SER A 341 -8.84 1.50 31.04
CA SER A 341 -7.47 1.20 30.62
C SER A 341 -6.40 1.76 31.56
N SER A 342 -5.46 0.90 31.96
CA SER A 342 -4.23 1.30 32.67
C SER A 342 -3.37 2.33 31.92
N ARG A 343 -3.58 2.52 30.61
CA ARG A 343 -2.92 3.58 29.84
C ARG A 343 -3.52 4.97 30.05
N MET A 344 -4.74 5.08 30.60
CA MET A 344 -5.44 6.34 30.85
C MET A 344 -5.23 6.88 32.28
N ALA A 345 -4.50 6.14 33.13
CA ALA A 345 -4.16 6.53 34.50
C ALA A 345 -3.35 7.84 34.66
N HIS A 346 -2.85 8.40 33.56
CA HIS A 346 -2.12 9.67 33.53
C HIS A 346 -3.02 10.89 33.24
N LEU A 347 -4.30 10.68 32.91
CA LEU A 347 -5.26 11.75 32.70
C LEU A 347 -5.73 12.28 34.06
N ASP A 348 -5.89 13.60 34.16
CA ASP A 348 -6.43 14.25 35.36
C ASP A 348 -7.80 14.86 35.05
N PRO A 349 -8.90 14.30 35.59
CA PRO A 349 -10.26 14.72 35.26
C PRO A 349 -10.79 15.88 36.13
N THR A 350 -9.93 16.50 36.92
CA THR A 350 -10.24 17.55 37.92
C THR A 350 -11.02 18.74 37.35
N SER A 351 -10.74 19.17 36.12
CA SER A 351 -11.52 20.25 35.46
C SER A 351 -12.75 19.77 34.68
N TRP A 352 -12.87 18.47 34.41
CA TRP A 352 -13.87 17.97 33.45
C TRP A 352 -15.31 18.23 33.92
N PRO A 353 -15.70 18.07 35.20
CA PRO A 353 -17.04 18.43 35.67
C PRO A 353 -17.33 19.93 35.54
N LYS A 354 -16.33 20.80 35.77
CA LYS A 354 -16.47 22.26 35.66
C LYS A 354 -16.65 22.71 34.21
N GLN A 355 -15.88 22.14 33.28
CA GLN A 355 -16.04 22.36 31.84
C GLN A 355 -17.38 21.80 31.33
N ALA A 356 -17.75 20.58 31.74
CA ALA A 356 -19.01 19.96 31.37
C ALA A 356 -20.22 20.77 31.87
N LYS A 357 -20.14 21.37 33.05
CA LYS A 357 -21.17 22.31 33.54
C LYS A 357 -21.33 23.53 32.62
N MET A 358 -20.24 24.14 32.18
CA MET A 358 -20.30 25.29 31.26
C MET A 358 -20.86 24.88 29.87
N ALA A 359 -20.52 23.68 29.39
CA ALA A 359 -21.09 23.11 28.17
C ALA A 359 -22.60 22.81 28.31
N ALA A 360 -23.04 22.24 29.43
CA ALA A 360 -24.45 21.95 29.73
C ALA A 360 -25.30 23.22 29.91
N GLU A 361 -24.71 24.29 30.45
CA GLU A 361 -25.33 25.62 30.53
C GLU A 361 -25.31 26.38 29.17
N GLY A 362 -24.72 25.80 28.11
CA GLY A 362 -24.66 26.39 26.77
C GLY A 362 -23.66 27.54 26.61
N LYS A 363 -22.78 27.76 27.59
CA LYS A 363 -21.83 28.88 27.66
C LYS A 363 -20.55 28.61 26.87
N TRP A 364 -20.71 28.37 25.57
CA TRP A 364 -19.60 27.97 24.69
C TRP A 364 -18.51 29.04 24.55
N ASP A 365 -18.86 30.33 24.59
CA ASP A 365 -17.89 31.42 24.51
C ASP A 365 -17.06 31.56 25.80
N GLU A 366 -17.71 31.51 26.97
CA GLU A 366 -17.02 31.51 28.29
C GLU A 366 -16.13 30.26 28.47
N LEU A 367 -16.62 29.08 28.05
CA LEU A 367 -15.85 27.83 28.08
C LEU A 367 -14.59 27.94 27.21
N LYS A 368 -14.70 28.54 26.02
CA LYS A 368 -13.58 28.70 25.11
C LYS A 368 -12.55 29.70 25.64
N GLU A 369 -12.99 30.83 26.20
CA GLU A 369 -12.10 31.79 26.85
C GLU A 369 -11.39 31.17 28.06
N TRP A 370 -12.06 30.28 28.80
CA TRP A 370 -11.44 29.50 29.87
C TRP A 370 -10.38 28.51 29.34
N GLN A 371 -10.70 27.72 28.31
CA GLN A 371 -9.77 26.79 27.66
C GLN A 371 -8.54 27.50 27.05
N ASP A 372 -8.73 28.64 26.37
CA ASP A 372 -7.63 29.42 25.78
C ASP A 372 -6.66 29.98 26.86
N ASN A 373 -7.12 30.15 28.11
CA ASN A 373 -6.32 30.60 29.25
C ASN A 373 -5.73 29.46 30.11
N THR A 374 -6.31 28.25 30.09
CA THR A 374 -5.99 27.15 31.00
C THR A 374 -5.32 25.99 30.27
N LYS A 375 -4.02 25.78 30.49
CA LYS A 375 -3.21 24.88 29.65
C LYS A 375 -3.42 23.39 30.01
N GLY A 376 -4.26 22.68 29.26
CA GLY A 376 -4.47 21.25 29.44
C GLY A 376 -5.46 20.89 30.55
N GLY A 377 -6.38 21.80 30.90
CA GLY A 377 -7.45 21.53 31.86
C GLY A 377 -7.00 21.39 33.33
N VAL A 378 -5.95 22.09 33.75
CA VAL A 378 -5.56 22.24 35.17
C VAL A 378 -5.44 23.73 35.48
N GLU A 379 -6.10 24.20 36.56
CA GLU A 379 -6.09 25.60 37.02
C GLU A 379 -4.70 26.07 37.51
#